data_AF-A0A3M1Z800-F1
#
_entry.id   AF-A0A3M1Z800-F1
#
_cell.length_a   1.000
_cell.length_b   1.000
_cell.length_c   1.000
_cell.angle_alpha   90.00
_cell.angle_beta   90.00
_cell.angle_gamma   90.00
#
_symmetry.space_group_name_H-M   'P 1'
#
loop_
_entity.id
_entity.type
_entity.pdbx_description
1 polymer ?
#
loop_
_entity_poly.entity_id
_entity_poly.type
_entity_poly.pdbx_seq_one_letter_code
_entity_poly.pdbx_strand_id
1 'polypeptide(L)'
;PKNLSWLADAMAVIASETFTSVSAPIQYAAVTAFQGSPAIDQYVRHSRLILAAVGQYIYDRLSAIGITMPRPQGGFYLFPNFHNHRDFLKKKNIDGSVALCEVMLEETGVALLPGVAFGRPPGELTARLSYVDFDGAAFLSFLSHEKTSPNLTEGIKKFGPKMIEGSDKLENWLTH
;
A
#
# COMPACT_ATOMS: atom_id res chain seq x y z
N PRO A 1 7.11 17.79 -24.25
CA PRO A 1 7.27 17.90 -25.72
C PRO A 1 7.34 19.38 -26.12
N LYS A 2 7.97 19.73 -27.26
CA LYS A 2 8.26 21.14 -27.61
C LYS A 2 7.01 22.02 -27.71
N ASN A 3 5.87 21.46 -28.11
CA ASN A 3 4.58 22.16 -28.19
C ASN A 3 3.98 22.57 -26.83
N LEU A 4 4.57 22.13 -25.71
CA LEU A 4 4.14 22.47 -24.36
C LEU A 4 5.15 23.36 -23.61
N SER A 5 6.13 23.96 -24.30
CA SER A 5 7.14 24.82 -23.65
C SER A 5 6.50 26.01 -22.95
N TRP A 6 5.52 26.66 -23.57
CA TRP A 6 4.79 27.80 -22.98
C TRP A 6 4.19 27.47 -21.60
N LEU A 7 3.71 26.24 -21.42
CA LEU A 7 3.15 25.76 -20.15
C LEU A 7 4.27 25.45 -19.15
N ALA A 8 5.35 24.82 -19.59
CA ALA A 8 6.51 24.55 -18.75
C ALA A 8 7.15 25.84 -18.22
N ASP A 9 7.28 26.85 -19.08
CA ASP A 9 7.83 28.16 -18.74
C ASP A 9 6.93 28.88 -17.73
N ALA A 10 5.60 28.88 -17.96
CA ALA A 10 4.64 29.42 -17.01
C ALA A 10 4.71 28.72 -15.64
N MET A 11 4.82 27.38 -15.64
CA MET A 11 4.98 26.60 -14.41
C MET A 11 6.30 26.88 -13.70
N ALA A 12 7.39 27.14 -14.44
CA ALA A 12 8.69 27.46 -13.87
C ALA A 12 8.67 28.82 -13.12
N VAL A 13 7.98 29.82 -13.69
CA VAL A 13 7.77 31.12 -13.03
C VAL A 13 6.97 30.96 -11.75
N ILE A 14 5.86 30.21 -11.79
CA ILE A 14 5.06 29.95 -10.59
C ILE A 14 5.89 29.22 -9.54
N ALA A 15 6.65 28.20 -9.95
CA ALA A 15 7.48 27.42 -9.06
C ALA A 15 8.53 28.29 -8.35
N SER A 16 9.27 29.14 -9.08
CA SER A 16 10.35 29.96 -8.50
C SER A 16 9.85 30.96 -7.46
N GLU A 17 8.63 31.45 -7.61
CA GLU A 17 8.01 32.41 -6.69
C GLU A 17 7.25 31.74 -5.53
N THR A 18 6.89 30.46 -5.65
CA THR A 18 6.07 29.75 -4.64
C THR A 18 6.92 28.85 -3.74
N PHE A 19 7.96 28.20 -4.28
CA PHE A 19 8.80 27.28 -3.54
C PHE A 19 10.24 27.30 -4.03
N THR A 20 11.18 27.07 -3.11
CA THR A 20 12.59 26.90 -3.46
C THR A 20 12.80 25.59 -4.24
N SER A 21 13.90 25.49 -4.98
CA SER A 21 14.30 24.24 -5.63
C SER A 21 14.40 23.07 -4.63
N VAL A 22 14.18 21.85 -5.12
CA VAL A 22 14.46 20.61 -4.38
C VAL A 22 15.89 20.63 -3.85
N SER A 23 16.16 20.08 -2.66
CA SER A 23 17.51 20.07 -2.10
C SER A 23 18.50 19.32 -3.01
N ALA A 24 19.72 19.84 -3.13
CA ALA A 24 20.72 19.27 -4.02
C ALA A 24 20.97 17.76 -3.80
N PRO A 25 21.05 17.21 -2.57
CA PRO A 25 21.22 15.77 -2.36
C PRO A 25 20.14 14.91 -3.00
N ILE A 26 18.87 15.35 -2.96
CA ILE A 26 17.75 14.62 -3.58
C ILE A 26 17.87 14.67 -5.10
N GLN A 27 18.31 15.80 -5.67
CA GLN A 27 18.56 15.91 -7.10
C GLN A 27 19.66 14.94 -7.55
N TYR A 28 20.78 14.84 -6.83
CA TYR A 28 21.84 13.87 -7.14
C TYR A 28 21.38 12.41 -6.99
N ALA A 29 20.55 12.11 -5.98
CA ALA A 29 19.95 10.79 -5.83
C ALA A 29 19.01 10.45 -7.00
N ALA A 30 18.20 11.41 -7.45
CA ALA A 30 17.32 11.24 -8.61
C ALA A 30 18.12 10.99 -9.90
N VAL A 31 19.18 11.77 -10.15
CA VAL A 31 20.07 11.55 -11.31
C VAL A 31 20.65 10.13 -11.28
N THR A 32 21.20 9.71 -10.13
CA THR A 32 21.74 8.35 -9.96
C THR A 32 20.67 7.28 -10.22
N ALA A 33 19.45 7.47 -9.70
CA ALA A 33 18.33 6.54 -9.89
C ALA A 33 17.91 6.42 -11.36
N PHE A 34 17.82 7.53 -12.08
CA PHE A 34 17.36 7.57 -13.48
C PHE A 34 18.46 7.23 -14.50
N GLN A 35 19.73 7.41 -14.18
CA GLN A 35 20.84 6.88 -14.99
C GLN A 35 20.85 5.35 -14.99
N GLY A 36 20.35 4.74 -13.91
CA GLY A 36 20.26 3.30 -13.77
C GLY A 36 21.60 2.64 -13.47
N SER A 37 21.53 1.39 -13.00
CA SER A 37 22.68 0.51 -12.83
C SER A 37 22.18 -0.93 -12.64
N PRO A 38 23.01 -1.96 -12.86
CA PRO A 38 22.61 -3.34 -12.58
C PRO A 38 22.10 -3.55 -11.14
N ALA A 39 22.65 -2.83 -10.17
CA ALA A 39 22.21 -2.89 -8.78
C ALA A 39 20.80 -2.29 -8.59
N ILE A 40 20.50 -1.16 -9.25
CA ILE A 40 19.18 -0.52 -9.21
C ILE A 40 18.15 -1.39 -9.93
N ASP A 41 18.49 -1.95 -11.08
CA ASP A 41 17.60 -2.85 -11.84
C ASP A 41 17.25 -4.10 -11.03
N GLN A 42 18.25 -4.70 -10.37
CA GLN A 42 18.05 -5.84 -9.47
C GLN A 42 17.17 -5.47 -8.28
N TYR A 43 17.44 -4.33 -7.64
CA TYR A 43 16.64 -3.82 -6.52
C TYR A 43 15.18 -3.65 -6.94
N VAL A 44 14.91 -2.92 -8.03
CA VAL A 44 13.55 -2.69 -8.54
C VAL A 44 12.85 -4.00 -8.87
N ARG A 45 13.55 -4.95 -9.50
CA ARG A 45 13.01 -6.28 -9.81
C ARG A 45 12.61 -7.03 -8.54
N HIS A 46 13.48 -7.08 -7.53
CA HIS A 46 13.20 -7.77 -6.27
C HIS A 46 12.09 -7.08 -5.48
N SER A 47 12.08 -5.75 -5.39
CA SER A 47 11.01 -4.99 -4.74
C SER A 47 9.66 -5.27 -5.38
N ARG A 48 9.59 -5.35 -6.73
CA ARG A 48 8.36 -5.70 -7.44
C ARG A 48 7.88 -7.12 -7.13
N LEU A 49 8.80 -8.09 -7.08
CA LEU A 49 8.48 -9.48 -6.73
C LEU A 49 7.91 -9.58 -5.30
N ILE A 50 8.55 -8.90 -4.34
CA ILE A 50 8.11 -8.87 -2.94
C ILE A 50 6.72 -8.23 -2.85
N LEU A 51 6.54 -7.02 -3.38
CA LEU A 51 5.28 -6.29 -3.27
C LEU A 51 4.13 -7.00 -3.98
N ALA A 52 4.39 -7.66 -5.11
CA ALA A 52 3.38 -8.47 -5.80
C ALA A 52 2.96 -9.67 -4.94
N ALA A 53 3.92 -10.39 -4.35
CA ALA A 53 3.61 -11.55 -3.52
C ALA A 53 2.89 -11.17 -2.22
N VAL A 54 3.35 -10.11 -1.54
CA VAL A 54 2.70 -9.58 -0.33
C VAL A 54 1.28 -9.11 -0.66
N GLY A 55 1.12 -8.30 -1.71
CA GLY A 55 -0.18 -7.79 -2.13
C GLY A 55 -1.17 -8.92 -2.43
N GLN A 56 -0.71 -9.95 -3.16
CA GLN A 56 -1.53 -11.13 -3.47
C GLN A 56 -1.89 -11.92 -2.21
N TYR A 57 -0.94 -12.11 -1.30
CA TYR A 57 -1.17 -12.80 -0.03
C TYR A 57 -2.25 -12.12 0.82
N ILE A 58 -2.16 -10.81 1.01
CA ILE A 58 -3.17 -10.05 1.77
C ILE A 58 -4.51 -10.05 1.02
N TYR A 59 -4.49 -9.89 -0.31
CA TYR A 59 -5.71 -9.97 -1.13
C TYR A 59 -6.44 -11.29 -0.92
N ASP A 60 -5.75 -12.42 -0.99
CA ASP A 60 -6.36 -13.76 -0.89
C ASP A 60 -6.96 -13.99 0.50
N ARG A 61 -6.23 -13.58 1.55
CA ARG A 61 -6.70 -13.66 2.94
C ARG A 61 -7.99 -12.89 3.17
N LEU A 62 -8.00 -11.61 2.82
CA LEU A 62 -9.17 -10.76 3.03
C LEU A 62 -10.34 -11.16 2.11
N SER A 63 -10.07 -11.61 0.90
CA SER A 63 -11.10 -12.13 -0.01
C SER A 63 -11.78 -13.38 0.56
N ALA A 64 -11.02 -14.24 1.26
CA ALA A 64 -11.54 -15.47 1.85
C ALA A 64 -12.58 -15.21 2.96
N ILE A 65 -12.51 -14.07 3.64
CA ILE A 65 -13.51 -13.65 4.65
C ILE A 65 -14.64 -12.78 4.07
N GLY A 66 -14.71 -12.63 2.75
CA GLY A 66 -15.81 -11.93 2.09
C GLY A 66 -15.58 -10.43 1.86
N ILE A 67 -14.39 -9.90 2.10
CA ILE A 67 -14.05 -8.53 1.70
C ILE A 67 -13.83 -8.49 0.19
N THR A 68 -14.49 -7.54 -0.48
CA THR A 68 -14.36 -7.40 -1.94
C THR A 68 -13.39 -6.28 -2.29
N MET A 69 -12.57 -6.47 -3.33
CA MET A 69 -11.63 -5.46 -3.82
C MET A 69 -11.06 -5.85 -5.19
N PRO A 70 -10.49 -4.89 -5.95
CA PRO A 70 -9.71 -5.20 -7.13
C PRO A 70 -8.47 -6.04 -6.77
N ARG A 71 -8.09 -6.97 -7.67
CA ARG A 71 -6.81 -7.69 -7.55
C ARG A 71 -5.64 -6.70 -7.64
N PRO A 72 -4.58 -6.86 -6.84
CA PRO A 72 -3.41 -5.98 -6.88
C PRO A 72 -2.66 -6.16 -8.20
N GLN A 73 -2.47 -5.08 -8.94
CA GLN A 73 -1.71 -5.05 -10.20
C GLN A 73 -0.44 -4.19 -10.11
N GLY A 74 -0.31 -3.40 -9.05
CA GLY A 74 0.82 -2.49 -8.84
C GLY A 74 0.59 -1.59 -7.62
N GLY A 75 1.60 -0.79 -7.30
CA GLY A 75 1.62 -0.01 -6.06
C GLY A 75 1.81 -0.91 -4.83
N PHE A 76 1.31 -0.43 -3.70
CA PHE A 76 1.43 -1.11 -2.41
C PHE A 76 0.19 -0.92 -1.51
N TYR A 77 -0.96 -0.73 -2.16
CA TYR A 77 -2.24 -0.52 -1.51
C TYR A 77 -3.31 -1.47 -2.05
N LEU A 78 -4.25 -1.84 -1.18
CA LEU A 78 -5.53 -2.43 -1.52
C LEU A 78 -6.65 -1.44 -1.20
N PHE A 79 -7.80 -1.61 -1.85
CA PHE A 79 -8.99 -0.80 -1.60
C PHE A 79 -10.18 -1.68 -1.19
N PRO A 80 -10.14 -2.29 0.01
CA PRO A 80 -11.18 -3.17 0.52
C PRO A 80 -12.54 -2.47 0.64
N ASN A 81 -13.57 -3.22 0.29
CA ASN A 81 -14.98 -2.91 0.52
C ASN A 81 -15.58 -3.93 1.49
N PHE A 82 -16.03 -3.43 2.64
CA PHE A 82 -16.57 -4.19 3.76
C PHE A 82 -18.10 -4.33 3.71
N HIS A 83 -18.74 -3.98 2.58
CA HIS A 83 -20.20 -4.03 2.43
C HIS A 83 -20.82 -5.40 2.79
N ASN A 84 -20.12 -6.50 2.53
CA ASN A 84 -20.60 -7.85 2.89
C ASN A 84 -20.73 -8.06 4.41
N HIS A 85 -20.07 -7.24 5.23
CA HIS A 85 -20.17 -7.24 6.69
C HIS A 85 -21.11 -6.15 7.23
N ARG A 86 -21.93 -5.52 6.38
CA ARG A 86 -22.73 -4.35 6.75
C ARG A 86 -23.66 -4.60 7.95
N ASP A 87 -24.26 -5.78 8.06
CA ASP A 87 -25.17 -6.08 9.18
C ASP A 87 -24.44 -6.16 10.52
N PHE A 88 -23.22 -6.71 10.52
CA PHE A 88 -22.34 -6.70 11.70
C PHE A 88 -21.90 -5.27 12.04
N LEU A 89 -21.39 -4.54 11.05
CA LEU A 89 -20.91 -3.17 11.21
C LEU A 89 -22.03 -2.23 11.71
N LYS A 90 -23.25 -2.39 11.21
CA LYS A 90 -24.41 -1.62 11.67
C LYS A 90 -24.74 -1.85 13.14
N LYS A 91 -24.56 -3.07 13.68
CA LYS A 91 -24.75 -3.35 15.12
C LYS A 91 -23.72 -2.63 15.99
N LYS A 92 -22.57 -2.28 15.42
CA LYS A 92 -21.53 -1.45 16.04
C LYS A 92 -21.69 0.05 15.78
N ASN A 93 -22.85 0.49 15.25
CA ASN A 93 -23.10 1.86 14.83
C ASN A 93 -22.10 2.38 13.77
N ILE A 94 -21.57 1.49 12.94
CA ILE A 94 -20.70 1.85 11.81
C ILE A 94 -21.57 1.95 10.56
N ASP A 95 -21.72 3.17 10.05
CA ASP A 95 -22.57 3.50 8.90
C ASP A 95 -21.81 4.13 7.71
N GLY A 96 -20.48 4.28 7.84
CA GLY A 96 -19.63 4.87 6.81
C GLY A 96 -18.15 4.63 7.04
N SER A 97 -17.33 5.02 6.06
CA SER A 97 -15.89 4.72 6.05
C SER A 97 -15.10 5.35 7.21
N VAL A 98 -15.52 6.51 7.73
CA VAL A 98 -14.87 7.18 8.87
C VAL A 98 -15.06 6.36 10.14
N ALA A 99 -16.32 6.10 10.52
CA ALA A 99 -16.65 5.28 11.68
C ALA A 99 -16.04 3.87 11.58
N LEU A 100 -16.00 3.30 10.37
CA LEU A 100 -15.35 2.01 10.13
C LEU A 100 -13.87 2.04 10.53
N CYS A 101 -13.11 3.05 10.08
CA CYS A 101 -11.68 3.13 10.37
C CYS A 101 -11.40 3.49 11.84
N GLU A 102 -12.22 4.36 12.44
CA GLU A 102 -12.09 4.77 13.84
C GLU A 102 -12.35 3.60 14.79
N VAL A 103 -13.50 2.93 14.67
CA VAL A 103 -13.86 1.80 15.54
C VAL A 103 -12.89 0.64 15.34
N MET A 104 -12.47 0.35 14.10
CA MET A 104 -11.48 -0.69 13.82
C MET A 104 -10.15 -0.39 14.50
N LEU A 105 -9.67 0.86 14.44
CA LEU A 105 -8.44 1.28 15.11
C LEU A 105 -8.56 1.13 16.63
N GLU A 106 -9.67 1.59 17.23
CA GLU A 106 -9.91 1.51 18.67
C GLU A 106 -10.00 0.07 19.18
N GLU A 107 -10.71 -0.80 18.46
CA GLU A 107 -10.96 -2.18 18.92
C GLU A 107 -9.82 -3.15 18.58
N THR A 108 -9.06 -2.90 17.51
CA THR A 108 -8.06 -3.87 17.01
C THR A 108 -6.63 -3.33 16.96
N GLY A 109 -6.46 -2.00 16.98
CA GLY A 109 -5.18 -1.34 16.70
C GLY A 109 -4.79 -1.29 15.22
N VAL A 110 -5.64 -1.79 14.30
CA VAL A 110 -5.38 -1.74 12.85
C VAL A 110 -5.83 -0.40 12.28
N ALA A 111 -4.88 0.36 11.74
CA ALA A 111 -5.14 1.66 11.12
C ALA A 111 -5.32 1.53 9.60
N LEU A 112 -6.44 2.04 9.08
CA LEU A 112 -6.72 2.19 7.66
C LEU A 112 -7.09 3.66 7.35
N LEU A 113 -7.13 4.02 6.07
CA LEU A 113 -7.61 5.34 5.66
C LEU A 113 -9.03 5.26 5.08
N PRO A 114 -9.97 6.10 5.53
CA PRO A 114 -11.36 6.01 5.13
C PRO A 114 -11.54 6.34 3.64
N GLY A 115 -12.42 5.62 2.97
CA GLY A 115 -12.73 5.81 1.54
C GLY A 115 -13.13 7.24 1.18
N VAL A 116 -13.75 7.98 2.10
CA VAL A 116 -14.13 9.39 1.89
C VAL A 116 -12.92 10.29 1.58
N ALA A 117 -11.74 9.99 2.11
CA ALA A 117 -10.50 10.72 1.80
C ALA A 117 -10.04 10.54 0.34
N PHE A 118 -10.63 9.57 -0.37
CA PHE A 118 -10.38 9.26 -1.78
C PHE A 118 -11.58 9.57 -2.67
N GLY A 119 -12.51 10.40 -2.19
CA GLY A 119 -13.69 10.84 -2.95
C GLY A 119 -14.80 9.78 -3.06
N ARG A 120 -14.80 8.76 -2.20
CA ARG A 120 -15.92 7.81 -2.11
C ARG A 120 -17.10 8.43 -1.33
N PRO A 121 -18.35 8.04 -1.63
CA PRO A 121 -19.52 8.47 -0.86
C PRO A 121 -19.36 8.17 0.65
N PRO A 122 -19.82 9.05 1.56
CA PRO A 122 -19.62 8.89 3.00
C PRO A 122 -20.17 7.58 3.59
N GLY A 123 -21.31 7.10 3.07
CA GLY A 123 -21.96 5.87 3.51
C GLY A 123 -21.36 4.59 2.93
N GLU A 124 -20.31 4.68 2.11
CA GLU A 124 -19.59 3.49 1.68
C GLU A 124 -18.64 2.98 2.77
N LEU A 125 -18.62 1.66 2.93
CA LEU A 125 -17.74 0.96 3.86
C LEU A 125 -16.45 0.56 3.15
N THR A 126 -15.78 1.53 2.55
CA THR A 126 -14.51 1.32 1.83
C THR A 126 -13.35 1.98 2.57
N ALA A 127 -12.15 1.42 2.43
CA ALA A 127 -10.94 1.98 3.01
C ALA A 127 -9.73 1.73 2.09
N ARG A 128 -8.66 2.51 2.26
CA ARG A 128 -7.35 2.22 1.69
C ARG A 128 -6.49 1.50 2.73
N LEU A 129 -5.98 0.33 2.35
CA LEU A 129 -5.08 -0.50 3.15
C LEU A 129 -3.68 -0.47 2.55
N SER A 130 -2.65 -0.20 3.37
CA SER A 130 -1.24 -0.35 2.99
C SER A 130 -0.74 -1.71 3.45
N TYR A 131 -0.07 -2.46 2.58
CA TYR A 131 0.56 -3.75 2.93
C TYR A 131 2.09 -3.62 3.01
N VAL A 132 2.60 -2.49 3.50
CA VAL A 132 4.05 -2.27 3.68
C VAL A 132 4.36 -2.11 5.15
N ASP A 133 4.31 -3.21 5.89
CA ASP A 133 4.80 -3.31 7.27
C ASP A 133 5.62 -4.60 7.46
N PHE A 134 6.70 -4.70 6.69
CA PHE A 134 7.62 -5.83 6.69
C PHE A 134 9.08 -5.35 6.60
N ASP A 135 10.02 -6.20 7.03
CA ASP A 135 11.45 -5.91 6.91
C ASP A 135 11.91 -6.07 5.44
N GLY A 136 11.82 -4.98 4.69
CA GLY A 136 12.20 -4.96 3.28
C GLY A 136 13.69 -5.23 3.05
N ALA A 137 14.57 -4.82 3.96
CA ALA A 137 16.01 -5.04 3.81
C ALA A 137 16.35 -6.52 3.96
N ALA A 138 15.81 -7.17 5.00
CA ALA A 138 15.97 -8.61 5.21
C ALA A 138 15.34 -9.43 4.07
N PHE A 139 14.16 -9.02 3.59
CA PHE A 139 13.47 -9.72 2.50
C PHE A 139 14.24 -9.59 1.16
N LEU A 140 14.77 -8.40 0.84
CA LEU A 140 15.64 -8.21 -0.32
C LEU A 140 16.93 -9.05 -0.23
N SER A 141 17.52 -9.14 0.95
CA SER A 141 18.70 -9.97 1.19
C SER A 141 18.38 -11.45 0.98
N PHE A 142 17.26 -11.93 1.53
CA PHE A 142 16.77 -13.30 1.34
C PHE A 142 16.64 -13.66 -0.15
N LEU A 143 16.01 -12.81 -0.96
CA LEU A 143 15.88 -13.03 -2.40
C LEU A 143 17.21 -13.01 -3.16
N SER A 144 18.21 -12.31 -2.65
CA SER A 144 19.51 -12.21 -3.31
C SER A 144 20.39 -13.45 -3.07
N HIS A 145 20.09 -14.25 -2.05
CA HIS A 145 20.85 -15.45 -1.69
C HIS A 145 20.21 -16.75 -2.23
N GLU A 146 18.92 -16.75 -2.53
CA GLU A 146 18.24 -17.90 -3.14
C GLU A 146 18.51 -17.98 -4.66
N LYS A 147 19.26 -19.01 -5.06
CA LYS A 147 19.70 -19.22 -6.46
C LYS A 147 18.63 -19.80 -7.39
N THR A 148 17.52 -20.32 -6.85
CA THR A 148 16.43 -20.94 -7.64
C THR A 148 15.09 -20.80 -6.93
N SER A 149 14.09 -20.24 -7.64
CA SER A 149 12.67 -20.07 -7.26
C SER A 149 12.41 -19.81 -5.78
N PRO A 150 12.51 -18.54 -5.33
CA PRO A 150 12.40 -18.22 -3.92
C PRO A 150 11.02 -18.53 -3.34
N ASN A 151 10.98 -19.06 -2.12
CA ASN A 151 9.72 -19.33 -1.43
C ASN A 151 9.16 -18.03 -0.83
N LEU A 152 8.44 -17.26 -1.66
CA LEU A 152 7.90 -15.96 -1.27
C LEU A 152 6.92 -16.05 -0.10
N THR A 153 6.16 -17.14 0.03
CA THR A 153 5.24 -17.35 1.16
C THR A 153 6.00 -17.50 2.47
N GLU A 154 7.10 -18.23 2.47
CA GLU A 154 7.98 -18.32 3.64
C GLU A 154 8.61 -16.97 3.98
N GLY A 155 9.09 -16.24 2.96
CA GLY A 155 9.60 -14.88 3.12
C GLY A 155 8.58 -13.94 3.76
N ILE A 156 7.33 -13.96 3.32
CA ILE A 156 6.24 -13.16 3.89
C ILE A 156 6.04 -13.49 5.38
N LYS A 157 5.99 -14.78 5.73
CA LYS A 157 5.84 -15.21 7.13
C LYS A 157 7.01 -14.78 8.02
N LYS A 158 8.22 -14.86 7.48
CA LYS A 158 9.44 -14.56 8.21
C LYS A 158 9.67 -13.06 8.40
N PHE A 159 9.40 -12.27 7.36
CA PHE A 159 9.76 -10.84 7.32
C PHE A 159 8.57 -9.89 7.48
N GLY A 160 7.33 -10.38 7.37
CA GLY A 160 6.10 -9.58 7.51
C GLY A 160 5.18 -9.99 8.68
N PRO A 161 5.68 -10.32 9.89
CA PRO A 161 4.83 -10.80 10.98
C PRO A 161 3.76 -9.79 11.41
N LYS A 162 4.07 -8.48 11.37
CA LYS A 162 3.10 -7.43 11.73
C LYS A 162 1.94 -7.32 10.76
N MET A 163 2.19 -7.50 9.46
CA MET A 163 1.11 -7.54 8.47
C MET A 163 0.21 -8.76 8.64
N ILE A 164 0.79 -9.90 8.98
CA ILE A 164 0.05 -11.11 9.28
C ILE A 164 -0.81 -10.88 10.51
N GLU A 165 -0.24 -10.36 11.59
CA GLU A 165 -0.97 -10.01 12.80
C GLU A 165 -2.11 -9.01 12.53
N GLY A 166 -1.87 -7.98 11.73
CA GLY A 166 -2.91 -7.02 11.34
C GLY A 166 -4.05 -7.66 10.54
N SER A 167 -3.72 -8.61 9.66
CA SER A 167 -4.73 -9.38 8.92
C SER A 167 -5.49 -10.33 9.84
N ASP A 168 -4.82 -11.01 10.78
CA ASP A 168 -5.43 -11.89 11.78
C ASP A 168 -6.41 -11.11 12.66
N LYS A 169 -6.01 -9.91 13.11
CA LYS A 169 -6.87 -9.01 13.90
C LYS A 169 -8.13 -8.60 13.15
N LEU A 170 -7.99 -8.24 11.87
CA LEU A 170 -9.12 -7.88 11.02
C LEU A 170 -10.07 -9.07 10.78
N GLU A 171 -9.50 -10.25 10.49
CA GLU A 171 -10.26 -11.49 10.28
C GLU A 171 -11.05 -11.87 11.53
N ASN A 172 -10.41 -11.83 12.70
CA ASN A 172 -11.07 -12.12 13.98
C ASN A 172 -12.18 -11.11 14.29
N TRP A 173 -11.93 -9.82 14.06
CA TRP A 173 -12.87 -8.75 14.34
C TRP A 173 -14.14 -8.80 13.49
N LEU A 174 -14.05 -9.29 12.24
CA LEU A 174 -15.20 -9.40 11.34
C LEU A 174 -16.00 -10.70 11.48
N THR A 175 -15.45 -11.69 12.20
CA THR A 175 -16.02 -13.05 12.32
C THR A 175 -16.58 -13.37 13.71
N HIS A 176 -16.33 -12.51 14.72
CA HIS A 176 -16.78 -12.67 16.11
C HIS A 176 -17.53 -11.42 16.58
#